data_AF-A0A383VLY9-F1
#
_entry.id   AF-A0A383VLY9-F1
#
_cell.length_a   1.000
_cell.length_b   1.000
_cell.length_c   1.000
_cell.angle_alpha   90.00
_cell.angle_beta   90.00
_cell.angle_gamma   90.00
#
_symmetry.space_group_name_H-M   'P 1'
#
loop_
_entity.id
_entity.type
_entity.pdbx_description
1 polymer ?
#
loop_
_entity_poly.entity_id
_entity_poly.type
_entity_poly.pdbx_seq_one_letter_code
_entity_poly.pdbx_strand_id
1 'polypeptide(L)'
;MQTAAEAGDVEWLQMLSGGQPGADAAAASSGAGGAEQQVPAGPAPWLIDLAGALHVLLDTGAAATTLHEAYSSHPQQVCQSLEAALRVTLQAQHAVQGSSGRFVTFVKAACNVASCNPSSSNSSSLERAARKSEAKQLFSLLVTCLKAASQQVDGSGSSSSSSINSDGSSCSSDIVTKASLHFCGIQELCFELLQSWSNVEVSQQLLLQGRWLSQLASSAMLLQRRAAVLRASAAEQQLCSQVATAEAAHLAALASKQQEAMAAAVKSTVQLCIASLTAAAIQLPGDITAAAKALAKLQQQGEALLGRLHSYPGQPQQQQQQQQQQQQQQQQQQQQQEEQPQQINREQQQQHRQQQWVPGQQAEQLVQALQQFGHAICLQLPVPCWCCNPACSNVQEWSELELVSHKASRCSGCATARFCSKSCQRQCWKGQHAPVCKRIAAARQQKE
;
A
#
# COMPACT_ATOMS: atom_id res chain seq x y z
N MET A 1 -24.07 -32.67 6.41
CA MET A 1 -23.82 -31.31 5.91
C MET A 1 -23.25 -31.32 4.48
N GLN A 2 -23.70 -32.23 3.61
CA GLN A 2 -23.13 -32.42 2.26
C GLN A 2 -24.19 -32.38 1.16
N THR A 3 -25.47 -32.20 1.49
CA THR A 3 -26.59 -32.28 0.54
C THR A 3 -27.48 -31.04 0.50
N ALA A 4 -27.06 -29.94 1.14
CA ALA A 4 -27.77 -28.66 1.10
C ALA A 4 -26.99 -27.54 0.35
N ALA A 5 -25.81 -27.85 -0.21
CA ALA A 5 -24.92 -26.87 -0.84
C ALA A 5 -25.11 -26.73 -2.37
N GLU A 6 -25.67 -27.72 -3.05
CA GLU A 6 -25.55 -27.79 -4.52
C GLU A 6 -26.56 -26.93 -5.31
N ALA A 7 -27.59 -26.36 -4.66
CA ALA A 7 -28.61 -25.56 -5.35
C ALA A 7 -28.65 -24.07 -4.98
N GLY A 8 -27.97 -23.65 -3.90
CA GLY A 8 -27.95 -22.25 -3.43
C GLY A 8 -26.67 -21.48 -3.73
N ASP A 9 -25.59 -22.16 -4.13
CA ASP A 9 -24.23 -21.59 -4.18
C ASP A 9 -23.91 -20.75 -5.43
N VAL A 10 -24.83 -20.61 -6.39
CA VAL A 10 -24.62 -19.75 -7.57
C VAL A 10 -25.46 -18.46 -7.50
N GLU A 11 -26.58 -18.50 -6.80
CA GLU A 11 -27.52 -17.36 -6.71
C GLU A 11 -26.94 -16.20 -5.88
N TRP A 12 -26.11 -16.49 -4.87
CA TRP A 12 -25.48 -15.46 -4.03
C TRP A 12 -24.42 -14.62 -4.76
N LEU A 13 -23.65 -15.23 -5.68
CA LEU A 13 -22.68 -14.52 -6.53
C LEU A 13 -23.38 -13.56 -7.50
N GLN A 14 -24.65 -13.83 -7.85
CA GLN A 14 -25.46 -12.95 -8.70
C GLN A 14 -26.02 -11.75 -7.92
N MET A 15 -26.40 -11.94 -6.66
CA MET A 15 -26.86 -10.85 -5.79
C MET A 15 -25.77 -9.80 -5.49
N LEU A 16 -24.51 -10.21 -5.38
CA LEU A 16 -23.37 -9.30 -5.18
C LEU A 16 -23.03 -8.45 -6.40
N SER A 17 -23.32 -8.95 -7.61
CA SER A 17 -23.04 -8.28 -8.89
C SER A 17 -24.21 -7.43 -9.42
N GLY A 18 -25.33 -7.35 -8.69
CA GLY A 18 -26.52 -6.60 -9.10
C GLY A 18 -26.24 -5.11 -9.26
N GLY A 19 -26.07 -4.66 -10.50
CA GLY A 19 -25.93 -3.25 -10.86
C GLY A 19 -27.18 -2.45 -10.47
N GLN A 20 -26.96 -1.22 -10.00
CA GLN A 20 -28.02 -0.22 -9.81
C GLN A 20 -28.90 -0.15 -11.08
N PRO A 21 -30.24 -0.26 -10.97
CA PRO A 21 -31.11 -0.04 -12.12
C PRO A 21 -30.94 1.39 -12.61
N GLY A 22 -30.61 1.54 -13.91
CA GLY A 22 -30.38 2.81 -14.56
C GLY A 22 -31.61 3.71 -14.48
N ALA A 23 -31.45 4.87 -13.84
CA ALA A 23 -32.39 5.97 -13.94
C ALA A 23 -32.08 6.76 -15.21
N ASP A 24 -32.68 6.35 -16.33
CA ASP A 24 -32.81 7.21 -17.50
C ASP A 24 -33.91 8.25 -17.23
N ALA A 25 -33.52 9.51 -17.08
CA ALA A 25 -34.43 10.64 -17.24
C ALA A 25 -33.68 11.87 -17.77
N ALA A 26 -34.29 12.44 -18.81
CA ALA A 26 -33.73 13.42 -19.73
C ALA A 26 -33.42 14.79 -19.12
N ALA A 27 -32.52 15.49 -19.82
CA ALA A 27 -32.08 16.86 -19.58
C ALA A 27 -33.22 17.90 -19.63
N ALA A 28 -33.15 18.89 -18.74
CA ALA A 28 -33.03 20.32 -19.13
C ALA A 28 -32.88 21.24 -17.91
N SER A 29 -32.22 22.37 -18.18
CA SER A 29 -32.27 23.65 -17.47
C SER A 29 -31.23 23.91 -16.37
N SER A 30 -30.31 24.78 -16.76
CA SER A 30 -29.42 25.63 -16.00
C SER A 30 -30.12 26.42 -14.89
N GLY A 31 -29.73 26.17 -13.65
CA GLY A 31 -30.04 27.01 -12.50
C GLY A 31 -28.93 26.90 -11.47
N ALA A 32 -28.23 28.00 -11.23
CA ALA A 32 -27.24 28.14 -10.16
C ALA A 32 -27.98 28.07 -8.80
N GLY A 33 -28.05 26.88 -8.22
CA GLY A 33 -28.57 26.65 -6.88
C GLY A 33 -27.66 25.64 -6.17
N GLY A 34 -27.17 25.99 -5.00
CA GLY A 34 -26.32 25.12 -4.18
C GLY A 34 -27.04 23.84 -3.84
N ALA A 35 -26.74 22.76 -4.55
CA ALA A 35 -27.17 21.43 -4.18
C ALA A 35 -26.34 21.00 -2.96
N GLU A 36 -27.01 20.87 -1.80
CA GLU A 36 -26.47 20.16 -0.65
C GLU A 36 -25.99 18.80 -1.12
N GLN A 37 -24.68 18.59 -1.01
CA GLN A 37 -24.03 17.35 -1.37
C GLN A 37 -24.53 16.28 -0.39
N GLN A 38 -25.55 15.51 -0.81
CA GLN A 38 -26.10 14.40 -0.04
C GLN A 38 -24.94 13.52 0.40
N VAL A 39 -24.79 13.37 1.72
CA VAL A 39 -23.83 12.45 2.33
C VAL A 39 -24.18 11.05 1.80
N PRO A 40 -23.23 10.33 1.18
CA PRO A 40 -23.51 9.02 0.61
C PRO A 40 -24.05 8.10 1.71
N ALA A 41 -25.23 7.52 1.47
CA ALA A 41 -25.83 6.55 2.36
C ALA A 41 -24.80 5.44 2.65
N GLY A 42 -24.58 5.14 3.93
CA GLY A 42 -23.63 4.09 4.34
C GLY A 42 -23.96 2.73 3.72
N PRO A 43 -22.99 1.80 3.66
CA PRO A 43 -23.24 0.46 3.13
C PRO A 43 -24.41 -0.19 3.87
N ALA A 44 -25.31 -0.82 3.12
CA ALA A 44 -26.47 -1.47 3.70
C ALA A 44 -26.01 -2.55 4.72
N PRO A 45 -26.61 -2.62 5.93
CA PRO A 45 -26.15 -3.53 6.99
C PRO A 45 -25.95 -4.98 6.56
N TRP A 46 -26.83 -5.49 5.68
CA TRP A 46 -26.74 -6.87 5.16
C TRP A 46 -25.46 -7.16 4.38
N LEU A 47 -24.86 -6.16 3.71
CA LEU A 47 -23.58 -6.33 3.00
C LEU A 47 -22.42 -6.59 3.97
N ILE A 48 -22.48 -5.99 5.16
CA ILE A 48 -21.49 -6.19 6.22
C ILE A 48 -21.59 -7.62 6.77
N ASP A 49 -22.81 -8.10 6.98
CA ASP A 49 -23.06 -9.47 7.45
C ASP A 49 -22.60 -10.50 6.42
N LEU A 50 -22.90 -10.24 5.14
CA LEU A 50 -22.47 -11.10 4.03
C LEU A 50 -20.94 -11.16 3.91
N ALA A 51 -20.26 -10.01 4.00
CA ALA A 51 -18.79 -9.98 4.05
C ALA A 51 -18.26 -10.72 5.30
N GLY A 52 -18.95 -10.62 6.43
CA GLY A 52 -18.62 -11.39 7.64
C GLY A 52 -18.72 -12.91 7.43
N ALA A 53 -19.80 -13.37 6.81
CA ALA A 53 -20.00 -14.79 6.51
C ALA A 53 -18.96 -15.32 5.51
N LEU A 54 -18.71 -14.58 4.43
CA LEU A 54 -17.69 -14.93 3.44
C LEU A 54 -16.30 -15.01 4.08
N HIS A 55 -15.97 -14.10 4.99
CA HIS A 55 -14.73 -14.17 5.76
C HIS A 55 -14.59 -15.48 6.53
N VAL A 56 -15.61 -15.88 7.28
CA VAL A 56 -15.56 -17.11 8.09
C VAL A 56 -15.39 -18.34 7.18
N LEU A 57 -16.09 -18.38 6.05
CA LEU A 57 -15.96 -19.46 5.07
C LEU A 57 -14.54 -19.55 4.50
N LEU A 58 -13.94 -18.41 4.14
CA LEU A 58 -12.59 -18.36 3.59
C LEU A 58 -11.51 -18.69 4.64
N ASP A 59 -11.71 -18.29 5.90
CA ASP A 59 -10.74 -18.50 6.98
C ASP A 59 -10.62 -19.98 7.38
N THR A 60 -11.72 -20.73 7.34
CA THR A 60 -11.72 -22.17 7.62
C THR A 60 -11.02 -23.02 6.56
N GLY A 61 -10.67 -22.43 5.41
CA GLY A 61 -10.09 -23.15 4.26
C GLY A 61 -11.06 -24.08 3.53
N ALA A 62 -12.24 -24.37 4.11
CA ALA A 62 -13.26 -25.23 3.52
C ALA A 62 -13.78 -24.68 2.19
N ALA A 63 -13.83 -23.34 2.05
CA ALA A 63 -14.25 -22.69 0.82
C ALA A 63 -13.12 -22.51 -0.21
N ALA A 64 -11.87 -22.87 0.09
CA ALA A 64 -10.75 -22.63 -0.82
C ALA A 64 -10.88 -23.44 -2.13
N THR A 65 -11.30 -24.70 -2.02
CA THR A 65 -11.55 -25.56 -3.18
C THR A 65 -12.75 -25.07 -4.00
N THR A 66 -13.85 -24.71 -3.33
CA THR A 66 -15.05 -24.16 -3.98
C THR A 66 -14.75 -22.83 -4.67
N LEU A 67 -13.97 -21.95 -4.04
CA LEU A 67 -13.54 -20.69 -4.64
C LEU A 67 -12.67 -20.93 -5.87
N HIS A 68 -11.80 -21.95 -5.83
CA HIS A 68 -10.97 -22.32 -6.97
C HIS A 68 -11.79 -22.89 -8.14
N GLU A 69 -12.76 -23.74 -7.85
CA GLU A 69 -13.69 -24.29 -8.85
C GLU A 69 -14.59 -23.19 -9.45
N ALA A 70 -15.13 -22.31 -8.60
CA ALA A 70 -15.89 -21.15 -9.02
C ALA A 70 -15.05 -20.19 -9.86
N TYR A 71 -13.77 -19.99 -9.51
CA TYR A 71 -12.86 -19.16 -10.29
C TYR A 71 -12.54 -19.80 -11.65
N SER A 72 -12.32 -21.11 -11.69
CA SER A 72 -12.07 -21.85 -12.93
C SER A 72 -13.26 -21.76 -13.89
N SER A 73 -14.47 -21.70 -13.35
CA SER A 73 -15.72 -21.60 -14.14
C SER A 73 -16.10 -20.15 -14.48
N HIS A 74 -15.91 -19.21 -13.55
CA HIS A 74 -16.40 -17.83 -13.61
C HIS A 74 -15.39 -16.82 -13.06
N PRO A 75 -14.20 -16.67 -13.67
CA PRO A 75 -13.09 -15.91 -13.08
C PRO A 75 -13.42 -14.43 -12.88
N GLN A 76 -14.16 -13.83 -13.83
CA GLN A 76 -14.57 -12.42 -13.74
C GLN A 76 -15.53 -12.17 -12.56
N GLN A 77 -16.52 -13.04 -12.37
CA GLN A 77 -17.54 -12.88 -11.33
C GLN A 77 -16.94 -13.07 -9.94
N VAL A 78 -16.04 -14.04 -9.79
CA VAL A 78 -15.31 -14.27 -8.53
C VAL A 78 -14.42 -13.07 -8.20
N CYS A 79 -13.64 -12.56 -9.16
CA CYS A 79 -12.82 -11.36 -8.95
C CYS A 79 -13.65 -10.14 -8.55
N GLN A 80 -14.78 -9.89 -9.23
CA GLN A 80 -15.68 -8.77 -8.90
C GLN A 80 -16.30 -8.92 -7.51
N SER A 81 -16.67 -10.13 -7.12
CA SER A 81 -17.28 -10.41 -5.82
C SER A 81 -16.27 -10.24 -4.68
N LEU A 82 -15.05 -10.74 -4.86
CA LEU A 82 -13.95 -10.52 -3.91
C LEU A 82 -13.61 -9.03 -3.81
N GLU A 83 -13.58 -8.32 -4.94
CA GLU A 83 -13.33 -6.89 -4.97
C GLU A 83 -14.43 -6.10 -4.23
N ALA A 84 -15.70 -6.44 -4.47
CA ALA A 84 -16.84 -5.85 -3.78
C ALA A 84 -16.77 -6.11 -2.26
N ALA A 85 -16.48 -7.35 -1.85
CA ALA A 85 -16.34 -7.72 -0.44
C ALA A 85 -15.19 -6.95 0.25
N LEU A 86 -14.05 -6.77 -0.44
CA LEU A 86 -12.94 -5.95 0.04
C LEU A 86 -13.35 -4.49 0.22
N ARG A 87 -14.05 -3.90 -0.75
CA ARG A 87 -14.52 -2.51 -0.68
C ARG A 87 -15.52 -2.31 0.47
N VAL A 88 -16.47 -3.22 0.64
CA VAL A 88 -17.44 -3.19 1.75
C VAL A 88 -16.71 -3.29 3.09
N THR A 89 -15.76 -4.21 3.21
CA THR A 89 -14.97 -4.41 4.44
C THR A 89 -14.17 -3.16 4.81
N LEU A 90 -13.60 -2.47 3.81
CA LEU A 90 -12.91 -1.20 4.02
C LEU A 90 -13.84 -0.08 4.47
N GLN A 91 -14.99 0.06 3.83
CA GLN A 91 -15.99 1.06 4.23
C GLN A 91 -16.50 0.80 5.65
N ALA A 92 -16.65 -0.46 6.03
CA ALA A 92 -17.09 -0.89 7.35
C ALA A 92 -15.97 -0.95 8.40
N GLN A 93 -14.71 -0.65 8.04
CA GLN A 93 -13.55 -0.89 8.92
C GLN A 93 -13.68 -0.17 10.28
N HIS A 94 -14.26 1.02 10.29
CA HIS A 94 -14.48 1.83 11.49
C HIS A 94 -15.73 1.43 12.29
N ALA A 95 -16.68 0.73 11.65
CA ALA A 95 -17.96 0.36 12.26
C ALA A 95 -17.92 -1.04 12.90
N VAL A 96 -17.03 -1.92 12.44
CA VAL A 96 -17.05 -3.35 12.80
C VAL A 96 -15.77 -3.76 13.51
N GLN A 97 -15.91 -4.24 14.74
CA GLN A 97 -14.82 -4.82 15.51
C GLN A 97 -14.31 -6.10 14.83
N GLY A 98 -12.98 -6.24 14.71
CA GLY A 98 -12.36 -7.40 14.04
C GLY A 98 -12.23 -7.28 12.52
N SER A 99 -12.52 -6.12 11.93
CA SER A 99 -12.37 -5.85 10.48
C SER A 99 -10.96 -6.14 9.92
N SER A 100 -9.92 -6.00 10.74
CA SER A 100 -8.52 -6.28 10.34
C SER A 100 -8.31 -7.75 9.95
N GLY A 101 -8.88 -8.70 10.68
CA GLY A 101 -8.77 -10.13 10.35
C GLY A 101 -9.47 -10.44 9.03
N ARG A 102 -10.68 -9.88 8.87
CA ARG A 102 -11.49 -10.03 7.65
C ARG A 102 -10.74 -9.60 6.40
N PHE A 103 -10.07 -8.47 6.50
CA PHE A 103 -9.29 -7.92 5.41
C PHE A 103 -8.16 -8.86 4.96
N VAL A 104 -7.36 -9.39 5.89
CA VAL A 104 -6.25 -10.31 5.56
C VAL A 104 -6.75 -11.55 4.84
N THR A 105 -7.85 -12.14 5.30
CA THR A 105 -8.43 -13.33 4.69
C THR A 105 -8.90 -13.06 3.27
N PHE A 106 -9.53 -11.92 3.00
CA PHE A 106 -9.94 -11.56 1.65
C PHE A 106 -8.77 -11.33 0.72
N VAL A 107 -7.72 -10.64 1.18
CA VAL A 107 -6.49 -10.47 0.39
C VAL A 107 -5.87 -11.83 0.11
N LYS A 108 -5.78 -12.72 1.11
CA LYS A 108 -5.25 -14.08 0.93
C LYS A 108 -6.06 -14.89 -0.08
N ALA A 109 -7.39 -14.81 -0.02
CA ALA A 109 -8.28 -15.47 -0.97
C ALA A 109 -8.09 -14.92 -2.40
N ALA A 110 -8.04 -13.60 -2.55
CA ALA A 110 -7.72 -12.94 -3.82
C ALA A 110 -6.35 -13.38 -4.34
N CYS A 111 -5.36 -13.51 -3.45
CA CYS A 111 -4.04 -13.95 -3.84
C CYS A 111 -4.01 -15.41 -4.32
N ASN A 112 -4.66 -16.31 -3.59
CA ASN A 112 -4.75 -17.72 -3.97
C ASN A 112 -5.42 -17.87 -5.34
N VAL A 113 -6.52 -17.14 -5.57
CA VAL A 113 -7.21 -17.08 -6.86
C VAL A 113 -6.28 -16.61 -7.97
N ALA A 114 -5.51 -15.54 -7.72
CA ALA A 114 -4.59 -14.97 -8.70
C ALA A 114 -3.40 -15.88 -9.05
N SER A 115 -2.96 -16.72 -8.10
CA SER A 115 -1.84 -17.63 -8.28
C SER A 115 -2.24 -18.93 -8.99
N CYS A 116 -3.54 -19.17 -9.16
CA CYS A 116 -4.04 -20.31 -9.91
C CYS A 116 -3.84 -20.07 -11.40
N ASN A 117 -2.68 -20.50 -11.93
CA ASN A 117 -2.44 -20.52 -13.36
C ASN A 117 -3.43 -21.49 -14.02
N PRO A 118 -4.29 -21.05 -14.95
CA PRO A 118 -5.06 -21.97 -15.75
C PRO A 118 -4.06 -22.86 -16.50
N SER A 119 -4.22 -24.18 -16.33
CA SER A 119 -3.30 -25.20 -16.83
C SER A 119 -2.97 -24.94 -18.30
N SER A 120 -1.69 -25.08 -18.68
CA SER A 120 -1.09 -24.69 -19.95
C SER A 120 -1.55 -25.50 -21.17
N SER A 121 -2.85 -25.70 -21.32
CA SER A 121 -3.43 -26.30 -22.52
C SER A 121 -3.27 -25.33 -23.69
N ASN A 122 -2.64 -25.83 -24.75
CA ASN A 122 -2.36 -25.09 -25.98
C ASN A 122 -3.67 -24.72 -26.69
N SER A 123 -4.21 -23.56 -26.36
CA SER A 123 -5.56 -23.21 -26.77
C SER A 123 -5.65 -22.12 -27.83
N SER A 124 -6.75 -22.21 -28.57
CA SER A 124 -7.15 -21.41 -29.72
C SER A 124 -7.19 -19.89 -29.47
N SER A 125 -7.20 -19.11 -30.57
CA SER A 125 -7.16 -17.63 -30.56
C SER A 125 -8.27 -16.96 -29.72
N LEU A 126 -9.42 -17.62 -29.54
CA LEU A 126 -10.54 -17.15 -28.71
C LEU A 126 -10.18 -17.08 -27.21
N GLU A 127 -9.38 -18.02 -26.70
CA GLU A 127 -8.95 -17.98 -25.30
C GLU A 127 -8.05 -16.78 -24.98
N ARG A 128 -7.28 -16.29 -25.96
CA ARG A 128 -6.40 -15.15 -25.76
C ARG A 128 -7.17 -13.86 -25.45
N ALA A 129 -8.39 -13.70 -25.99
CA ALA A 129 -9.24 -12.55 -25.69
C ALA A 129 -9.84 -12.64 -24.27
N ALA A 130 -10.32 -13.82 -23.87
CA ALA A 130 -10.83 -14.07 -22.53
C ALA A 130 -9.76 -13.78 -21.46
N ARG A 131 -8.52 -14.28 -21.65
CA ARG A 131 -7.39 -14.04 -20.73
C ARG A 131 -7.06 -12.56 -20.53
N LYS A 132 -7.24 -11.70 -21.54
CA LYS A 132 -7.03 -10.25 -21.39
C LYS A 132 -8.05 -9.61 -20.44
N SER A 133 -9.31 -10.03 -20.53
CA SER A 133 -10.36 -9.52 -19.65
C SER A 133 -10.18 -9.97 -18.20
N GLU A 134 -9.75 -11.22 -18.01
CA GLU A 134 -9.41 -11.80 -16.72
C GLU A 134 -8.23 -11.07 -16.07
N ALA A 135 -7.14 -10.89 -16.83
CA ALA A 135 -5.96 -10.15 -16.35
C ALA A 135 -6.31 -8.73 -15.87
N LYS A 136 -7.23 -8.04 -16.56
CA LYS A 136 -7.72 -6.72 -16.14
C LYS A 136 -8.50 -6.77 -14.82
N GLN A 137 -9.39 -7.74 -14.64
CA GLN A 137 -10.19 -7.88 -13.41
C GLN A 137 -9.29 -8.24 -12.23
N LEU A 138 -8.38 -9.18 -12.45
CA LEU A 138 -7.43 -9.59 -11.44
C LEU A 138 -6.52 -8.42 -11.04
N PHE A 139 -6.05 -7.65 -12.02
CA PHE A 139 -5.32 -6.43 -11.79
C PHE A 139 -6.13 -5.42 -10.96
N SER A 140 -7.41 -5.20 -11.26
CA SER A 140 -8.31 -4.36 -10.45
C SER A 140 -8.40 -4.83 -9.00
N LEU A 141 -8.59 -6.13 -8.80
CA LEU A 141 -8.66 -6.75 -7.47
C LEU A 141 -7.40 -6.49 -6.64
N LEU A 142 -6.20 -6.65 -7.23
CA LEU A 142 -4.95 -6.36 -6.55
C LEU A 142 -4.83 -4.91 -6.13
N VAL A 143 -5.21 -4.01 -7.02
CA VAL A 143 -5.15 -2.58 -6.72
C VAL A 143 -6.05 -2.24 -5.55
N THR A 144 -7.23 -2.85 -5.50
CA THR A 144 -8.12 -2.75 -4.36
C THR A 144 -7.46 -3.32 -3.10
N CYS A 145 -6.77 -4.47 -3.17
CA CYS A 145 -5.99 -5.01 -2.04
C CYS A 145 -4.88 -4.05 -1.57
N LEU A 146 -4.12 -3.47 -2.50
CA LEU A 146 -3.06 -2.51 -2.21
C LEU A 146 -3.62 -1.25 -1.54
N LYS A 147 -4.68 -0.66 -2.11
CA LYS A 147 -5.37 0.50 -1.52
C LYS A 147 -5.83 0.17 -0.11
N ALA A 148 -6.48 -0.97 0.05
CA ALA A 148 -7.04 -1.39 1.31
C ALA A 148 -5.97 -1.51 2.40
N ALA A 149 -4.83 -2.11 2.04
CA ALA A 149 -3.66 -2.16 2.92
C ALA A 149 -3.11 -0.76 3.24
N SER A 150 -3.21 0.22 2.34
CA SER A 150 -2.74 1.58 2.59
C SER A 150 -3.65 2.37 3.53
N GLN A 151 -4.97 2.18 3.46
CA GLN A 151 -5.92 2.91 4.31
C GLN A 151 -5.80 2.53 5.79
N GLN A 152 -5.43 1.27 6.08
CA GLN A 152 -5.20 0.84 7.47
C GLN A 152 -4.03 1.58 8.14
N VAL A 153 -3.04 1.97 7.34
CA VAL A 153 -1.81 2.64 7.78
C VAL A 153 -2.13 4.08 8.19
N ASP A 154 -2.96 4.78 7.42
CA ASP A 154 -3.32 6.19 7.68
C ASP A 154 -4.38 6.36 8.77
N GLY A 155 -5.35 5.43 8.88
CA GLY A 155 -6.49 5.54 9.79
C GLY A 155 -6.15 5.43 11.28
N SER A 156 -4.98 4.88 11.63
CA SER A 156 -4.61 4.61 13.02
C SER A 156 -4.07 5.85 13.77
N GLY A 157 -3.80 6.96 13.07
CA GLY A 157 -3.11 8.12 13.65
C GLY A 157 -3.97 9.16 14.37
N SER A 158 -5.31 9.11 14.27
CA SER A 158 -6.18 10.22 14.66
C SER A 158 -7.06 9.98 15.89
N SER A 159 -6.79 8.93 16.68
CA SER A 159 -7.51 8.72 17.95
C SER A 159 -7.11 9.81 18.95
N SER A 160 -7.91 10.86 18.97
CA SER A 160 -7.76 12.04 19.80
C SER A 160 -7.78 11.63 21.27
N SER A 161 -6.76 12.09 21.99
CA SER A 161 -6.54 11.96 23.43
C SER A 161 -7.73 12.58 24.17
N SER A 162 -8.81 11.83 24.32
CA SER A 162 -9.92 12.17 25.19
C SER A 162 -9.64 11.53 26.55
N SER A 163 -9.32 12.40 27.49
CA SER A 163 -9.38 12.27 28.95
C SER A 163 -9.68 10.87 29.48
N ILE A 164 -8.63 10.07 29.69
CA ILE A 164 -8.73 8.81 30.43
C ILE A 164 -8.89 9.18 31.91
N ASN A 165 -10.12 9.05 32.42
CA ASN A 165 -10.35 8.93 33.85
C ASN A 165 -9.71 7.61 34.31
N SER A 166 -8.85 7.74 35.31
CA SER A 166 -8.10 6.67 35.96
C SER A 166 -9.07 5.64 36.53
N ASP A 167 -9.10 4.43 35.97
CA ASP A 167 -9.22 3.16 36.69
C ASP A 167 -9.30 1.99 35.69
N GLY A 168 -8.32 1.06 35.74
CA GLY A 168 -8.36 -0.21 34.99
C GLY A 168 -7.39 -0.35 33.82
N SER A 169 -6.10 -0.21 34.09
CA SER A 169 -4.97 -0.30 33.15
C SER A 169 -4.65 -1.75 32.71
N SER A 170 -5.01 -2.16 31.47
CA SER A 170 -4.28 -3.28 30.79
C SER A 170 -4.42 -3.45 29.25
N CYS A 171 -5.16 -2.63 28.49
CA CYS A 171 -5.61 -3.04 27.14
C CYS A 171 -5.06 -2.29 25.91
N SER A 172 -4.18 -1.29 26.05
CA SER A 172 -3.76 -0.46 24.91
C SER A 172 -2.55 -0.99 24.10
N SER A 173 -1.67 -1.80 24.68
CA SER A 173 -0.44 -2.28 24.01
C SER A 173 -0.73 -3.37 22.96
N ASP A 174 -1.74 -4.21 23.18
CA ASP A 174 -2.07 -5.36 22.33
C ASP A 174 -2.66 -5.01 20.95
N ILE A 175 -3.41 -3.91 20.86
CA ILE A 175 -4.08 -3.51 19.61
C ILE A 175 -3.02 -3.06 18.59
N VAL A 176 -2.04 -2.33 19.09
CA VAL A 176 -0.98 -1.68 18.32
C VAL A 176 -0.09 -2.78 17.72
N THR A 177 0.36 -3.76 18.51
CA THR A 177 1.19 -4.89 18.03
C THR A 177 0.49 -5.79 17.01
N LYS A 178 -0.80 -6.11 17.22
CA LYS A 178 -1.56 -6.94 16.27
C LYS A 178 -1.70 -6.29 14.90
N ALA A 179 -2.04 -4.99 14.84
CA ALA A 179 -2.16 -4.27 13.57
C ALA A 179 -0.85 -4.28 12.75
N SER A 180 0.29 -4.18 13.44
CA SER A 180 1.61 -4.24 12.81
C SER A 180 1.91 -5.61 12.19
N LEU A 181 1.57 -6.71 12.86
CA LEU A 181 1.83 -8.06 12.35
C LEU A 181 0.95 -8.40 11.15
N HIS A 182 -0.33 -8.04 11.20
CA HIS A 182 -1.25 -8.24 10.06
C HIS A 182 -0.76 -7.50 8.82
N PHE A 183 -0.25 -6.28 9.01
CA PHE A 183 0.26 -5.48 7.91
C PHE A 183 1.43 -6.17 7.18
N CYS A 184 2.40 -6.76 7.90
CA CYS A 184 3.48 -7.52 7.28
C CYS A 184 2.97 -8.73 6.47
N GLY A 185 2.00 -9.47 7.00
CA GLY A 185 1.45 -10.64 6.30
C GLY A 185 0.78 -10.28 4.97
N ILE A 186 0.05 -9.16 4.92
CA ILE A 186 -0.53 -8.65 3.67
C ILE A 186 0.58 -8.29 2.67
N GLN A 187 1.70 -7.75 3.16
CA GLN A 187 2.82 -7.37 2.30
C GLN A 187 3.54 -8.55 1.67
N GLU A 188 3.78 -9.60 2.46
CA GLU A 188 4.36 -10.84 1.94
C GLU A 188 3.44 -11.44 0.86
N LEU A 189 2.13 -11.52 1.13
CA LEU A 189 1.14 -12.03 0.17
C LEU A 189 1.08 -11.22 -1.12
N CYS A 190 1.06 -9.88 -1.04
CA CYS A 190 1.08 -9.04 -2.24
C CYS A 190 2.39 -9.18 -3.01
N PHE A 191 3.52 -9.38 -2.32
CA PHE A 191 4.81 -9.54 -2.95
C PHE A 191 4.95 -10.89 -3.67
N GLU A 192 4.60 -12.01 -3.01
CA GLU A 192 4.56 -13.34 -3.62
C GLU A 192 3.68 -13.34 -4.87
N LEU A 193 2.54 -12.66 -4.78
CA LEU A 193 1.63 -12.54 -5.90
C LEU A 193 2.25 -11.79 -7.08
N LEU A 194 2.88 -10.63 -6.83
CA LEU A 194 3.58 -9.87 -7.87
C LEU A 194 4.70 -10.66 -8.54
N GLN A 195 5.32 -11.62 -7.83
CA GLN A 195 6.31 -12.53 -8.41
C GLN A 195 5.68 -13.63 -9.26
N SER A 196 4.55 -14.18 -8.82
CA SER A 196 3.85 -15.26 -9.55
C SER A 196 3.22 -14.81 -10.87
N TRP A 197 3.13 -13.49 -11.09
CA TRP A 197 2.46 -12.89 -12.23
C TRP A 197 3.39 -12.71 -13.43
N SER A 198 3.48 -13.74 -14.25
CA SER A 198 4.16 -13.68 -15.57
C SER A 198 3.21 -13.34 -16.73
N ASN A 199 1.89 -13.49 -16.55
CA ASN A 199 0.90 -13.39 -17.62
C ASN A 199 0.35 -11.98 -17.86
N VAL A 200 0.74 -11.01 -17.04
CA VAL A 200 0.27 -9.62 -17.12
C VAL A 200 1.22 -8.79 -17.95
N GLU A 201 0.69 -7.77 -18.65
CA GLU A 201 1.51 -6.86 -19.44
C GLU A 201 2.57 -6.20 -18.55
N VAL A 202 3.83 -6.19 -18.98
CA VAL A 202 4.96 -5.69 -18.16
C VAL A 202 4.72 -4.24 -17.68
N SER A 203 4.03 -3.43 -18.48
CA SER A 203 3.64 -2.06 -18.10
C SER A 203 2.70 -2.01 -16.89
N GLN A 204 1.74 -2.93 -16.81
CA GLN A 204 0.82 -3.08 -15.69
C GLN A 204 1.56 -3.63 -14.47
N GLN A 205 2.42 -4.63 -14.66
CA GLN A 205 3.23 -5.20 -13.58
C GLN A 205 4.14 -4.12 -12.94
N LEU A 206 4.86 -3.34 -13.76
CA LEU A 206 5.68 -2.23 -13.28
C LEU A 206 4.87 -1.16 -12.55
N LEU A 207 3.66 -0.86 -13.02
CA LEU A 207 2.78 0.11 -12.35
C LEU A 207 2.36 -0.38 -10.96
N LEU A 208 1.97 -1.65 -10.84
CA LEU A 208 1.66 -2.27 -9.55
C LEU A 208 2.88 -2.25 -8.63
N GLN A 209 4.05 -2.66 -9.14
CA GLN A 209 5.30 -2.65 -8.37
C GLN A 209 5.69 -1.24 -7.91
N GLY A 210 5.55 -0.22 -8.77
CA GLY A 210 5.84 1.17 -8.43
C GLY A 210 4.92 1.73 -7.34
N ARG A 211 3.62 1.41 -7.39
CA ARG A 211 2.69 1.75 -6.31
C ARG A 211 2.97 0.99 -5.04
N TRP A 212 3.24 -0.30 -5.18
CA TRP A 212 3.58 -1.16 -4.07
C TRP A 212 4.79 -0.62 -3.32
N LEU A 213 5.82 -0.21 -4.05
CA LEU A 213 7.00 0.40 -3.46
C LEU A 213 6.70 1.72 -2.73
N SER A 214 5.85 2.56 -3.32
CA SER A 214 5.44 3.83 -2.69
C SER A 214 4.69 3.58 -1.37
N GLN A 215 3.87 2.52 -1.34
CA GLN A 215 3.15 2.09 -0.15
C GLN A 215 4.08 1.49 0.90
N LEU A 216 4.95 0.55 0.50
CA LEU A 216 6.00 -0.03 1.35
C LEU A 216 6.83 1.05 2.02
N ALA A 217 7.25 2.07 1.27
CA ALA A 217 8.02 3.18 1.81
C ALA A 217 7.25 3.96 2.88
N SER A 218 5.97 4.23 2.65
CA SER A 218 5.11 4.94 3.61
C SER A 218 4.94 4.13 4.89
N SER A 219 4.75 2.82 4.77
CA SER A 219 4.62 1.93 5.92
C SER A 219 5.92 1.72 6.68
N ALA A 220 7.05 1.64 5.97
CA ALA A 220 8.37 1.59 6.58
C ALA A 220 8.61 2.83 7.47
N MET A 221 8.19 4.01 7.02
CA MET A 221 8.26 5.24 7.82
C MET A 221 7.43 5.15 9.10
N LEU A 222 6.17 4.71 9.00
CA LEU A 222 5.32 4.60 10.19
C LEU A 222 5.86 3.57 11.18
N LEU A 223 6.33 2.41 10.69
CA LEU A 223 6.96 1.40 11.53
C LEU A 223 8.22 1.92 12.21
N GLN A 224 9.05 2.67 11.49
CA GLN A 224 10.24 3.27 12.07
C GLN A 224 9.90 4.30 13.16
N ARG A 225 8.96 5.21 12.89
CA ARG A 225 8.49 6.21 13.88
C ARG A 225 7.97 5.52 15.13
N ARG A 226 7.20 4.45 14.95
CA ARG A 226 6.66 3.68 16.05
C ARG A 226 7.72 2.91 16.82
N ALA A 227 8.70 2.30 16.13
CA ALA A 227 9.84 1.66 16.78
C ALA A 227 10.64 2.66 17.63
N ALA A 228 10.80 3.90 17.16
CA ALA A 228 11.44 4.96 17.92
C ALA A 228 10.66 5.31 19.20
N VAL A 229 9.33 5.45 19.11
CA VAL A 229 8.46 5.69 20.29
C VAL A 229 8.55 4.55 21.30
N LEU A 230 8.51 3.30 20.84
CA LEU A 230 8.63 2.13 21.73
C LEU A 230 9.99 2.07 22.43
N ARG A 231 11.08 2.37 21.71
CA ARG A 231 12.43 2.44 22.30
C ARG A 231 12.55 3.57 23.32
N ALA A 232 11.98 4.74 23.03
CA ALA A 232 11.95 5.85 23.98
C ALA A 232 11.16 5.48 25.25
N SER A 233 10.00 4.86 25.09
CA SER A 233 9.16 4.39 26.20
C SER A 233 9.87 3.32 27.04
N ALA A 234 10.60 2.39 26.39
CA ALA A 234 11.38 1.38 27.06
C ALA A 234 12.48 1.98 27.94
N ALA A 235 13.17 3.02 27.44
CA ALA A 235 14.21 3.72 28.20
C ALA A 235 13.66 4.44 29.43
N GLU A 236 12.46 5.04 29.33
CA GLU A 236 11.79 5.68 30.47
C GLU A 236 11.33 4.67 31.52
N GLN A 237 10.79 3.52 31.09
CA GLN A 237 10.27 2.49 32.00
C GLN A 237 11.35 1.69 32.73
N GLN A 238 12.58 1.68 32.22
CA GLN A 238 13.72 1.02 32.84
C GLN A 238 14.01 1.53 34.27
N LEU A 239 13.52 2.72 34.62
CA LEU A 239 13.65 3.31 35.96
C LEU A 239 12.55 2.90 36.95
N CYS A 240 11.41 2.36 36.49
CA CYS A 240 10.22 2.20 37.32
C CYS A 240 9.95 0.75 37.77
N SER A 241 10.21 -0.27 36.92
CA SER A 241 10.07 -1.69 37.33
C SER A 241 10.77 -2.68 36.40
N GLN A 242 11.21 -3.82 36.94
CA GLN A 242 11.84 -4.88 36.14
C GLN A 242 10.88 -5.56 35.16
N VAL A 243 9.60 -5.73 35.55
CA VAL A 243 8.58 -6.40 34.69
C VAL A 243 8.29 -5.55 33.45
N ALA A 244 8.11 -4.23 33.60
CA ALA A 244 7.91 -3.33 32.46
C ALA A 244 9.14 -3.32 31.53
N THR A 245 10.33 -3.46 32.09
CA THR A 245 11.58 -3.50 31.31
C THR A 245 11.63 -4.71 30.37
N ALA A 246 11.20 -5.90 30.82
CA ALA A 246 11.20 -7.10 30.00
C ALA A 246 10.20 -7.02 28.84
N GLU A 247 8.99 -6.52 29.10
CA GLU A 247 7.98 -6.32 28.06
C GLU A 247 8.43 -5.29 27.01
N ALA A 248 8.96 -4.16 27.46
CA ALA A 248 9.45 -3.11 26.57
C ALA A 248 10.64 -3.58 25.71
N ALA A 249 11.55 -4.38 26.29
CA ALA A 249 12.65 -5.00 25.56
C ALA A 249 12.14 -5.99 24.49
N HIS A 250 11.13 -6.81 24.82
CA HIS A 250 10.49 -7.72 23.87
C HIS A 250 9.81 -6.96 22.72
N LEU A 251 9.07 -5.90 23.01
CA LEU A 251 8.43 -5.05 22.00
C LEU A 251 9.46 -4.35 21.11
N ALA A 252 10.56 -3.86 21.67
CA ALA A 252 11.66 -3.27 20.92
C ALA A 252 12.33 -4.31 19.99
N ALA A 253 12.53 -5.55 20.46
CA ALA A 253 13.08 -6.63 19.64
C ALA A 253 12.14 -6.99 18.48
N LEU A 254 10.83 -7.09 18.73
CA LEU A 254 9.82 -7.31 17.69
C LEU A 254 9.81 -6.19 16.65
N ALA A 255 9.87 -4.93 17.08
CA ALA A 255 9.92 -3.78 16.19
C ALA A 255 11.17 -3.78 15.30
N SER A 256 12.33 -4.16 15.86
CA SER A 256 13.58 -4.30 15.10
C SER A 256 13.48 -5.43 14.06
N LYS A 257 12.98 -6.61 14.44
CA LYS A 257 12.73 -7.73 13.52
C LYS A 257 11.80 -7.33 12.36
N GLN A 258 10.76 -6.56 12.67
CA GLN A 258 9.83 -6.05 11.67
C GLN A 258 10.48 -5.04 10.71
N GLN A 259 11.35 -4.17 11.23
CA GLN A 259 12.11 -3.20 10.43
C GLN A 259 13.07 -3.91 9.46
N GLU A 260 13.72 -5.00 9.89
CA GLU A 260 14.57 -5.83 9.04
C GLU A 260 13.78 -6.53 7.92
N ALA A 261 12.64 -7.14 8.26
CA ALA A 261 11.75 -7.77 7.27
C ALA A 261 11.25 -6.75 6.23
N MET A 262 10.86 -5.56 6.68
CA MET A 262 10.45 -4.46 5.79
C MET A 262 11.59 -4.03 4.87
N ALA A 263 12.81 -3.86 5.40
CA ALA A 263 13.97 -3.48 4.61
C ALA A 263 14.28 -4.54 3.54
N ALA A 264 14.17 -5.83 3.87
CA ALA A 264 14.31 -6.92 2.93
C ALA A 264 13.22 -6.89 1.84
N ALA A 265 11.95 -6.70 2.22
CA ALA A 265 10.83 -6.61 1.27
C ALA A 265 10.97 -5.41 0.31
N VAL A 266 11.36 -4.25 0.83
CA VAL A 266 11.66 -3.05 0.03
C VAL A 266 12.80 -3.35 -0.95
N LYS A 267 13.90 -3.93 -0.48
CA LYS A 267 15.06 -4.28 -1.33
C LYS A 267 14.63 -5.22 -2.46
N SER A 268 13.93 -6.30 -2.15
CA SER A 268 13.47 -7.26 -3.17
C SER A 268 12.49 -6.62 -4.16
N THR A 269 11.61 -5.73 -3.69
CA THR A 269 10.68 -4.99 -4.57
C THR A 269 11.43 -4.05 -5.52
N VAL A 270 12.45 -3.32 -5.04
CA VAL A 270 13.29 -2.47 -5.89
C VAL A 270 14.02 -3.32 -6.95
N GLN A 271 14.58 -4.47 -6.55
CA GLN A 271 15.22 -5.38 -7.50
C GLN A 271 14.24 -5.88 -8.56
N LEU A 272 13.02 -6.25 -8.17
CA LEU A 272 11.97 -6.68 -9.08
C LEU A 272 11.57 -5.55 -10.06
N CYS A 273 11.47 -4.31 -9.58
CA CYS A 273 11.23 -3.14 -10.44
C CYS A 273 12.34 -2.98 -11.48
N ILE A 274 13.61 -3.05 -11.05
CA ILE A 274 14.77 -2.91 -11.96
C ILE A 274 14.77 -4.04 -12.99
N ALA A 275 14.58 -5.29 -12.57
CA ALA A 275 14.50 -6.43 -13.47
C ALA A 275 13.36 -6.26 -14.48
N SER A 276 12.19 -5.82 -14.03
CA SER A 276 11.03 -5.57 -14.87
C SER A 276 11.28 -4.41 -15.85
N LEU A 277 11.95 -3.33 -15.42
CA LEU A 277 12.35 -2.21 -16.29
C LEU A 277 13.35 -2.65 -17.37
N THR A 278 14.25 -3.57 -17.04
CA THR A 278 15.25 -4.11 -17.98
C THR A 278 14.59 -5.07 -18.98
N ALA A 279 13.77 -6.01 -18.49
CA ALA A 279 13.09 -7.00 -19.32
C ALA A 279 12.02 -6.38 -20.23
N ALA A 280 11.39 -5.31 -19.74
CA ALA A 280 10.32 -4.59 -20.40
C ALA A 280 10.60 -4.25 -21.86
N ALA A 281 11.82 -3.79 -22.20
CA ALA A 281 12.11 -3.08 -23.44
C ALA A 281 10.93 -2.16 -23.87
N ILE A 282 10.21 -1.61 -22.88
CA ILE A 282 8.85 -1.11 -23.11
C ILE A 282 9.02 0.08 -24.05
N GLN A 283 8.34 0.00 -25.20
CA GLN A 283 8.13 1.16 -26.03
C GLN A 283 7.21 2.11 -25.25
N LEU A 284 7.81 2.91 -24.37
CA LEU A 284 7.05 3.96 -23.69
C LEU A 284 6.50 4.87 -24.79
N PRO A 285 5.21 5.27 -24.70
CA PRO A 285 4.64 6.17 -25.68
C PRO A 285 5.44 7.49 -25.65
N GLY A 286 6.14 7.78 -26.75
CA GLY A 286 7.13 8.85 -26.72
C GLY A 286 8.16 8.76 -27.83
N ASP A 287 9.04 9.77 -27.84
CA ASP A 287 10.36 9.70 -28.46
C ASP A 287 11.13 8.55 -27.80
N ILE A 288 11.54 7.56 -28.59
CA ILE A 288 12.26 6.36 -28.15
C ILE A 288 13.51 6.73 -27.35
N THR A 289 14.24 7.77 -27.76
CA THR A 289 15.44 8.22 -27.08
C THR A 289 15.11 8.85 -25.72
N ALA A 290 14.08 9.69 -25.65
CA ALA A 290 13.65 10.30 -24.40
C ALA A 290 13.02 9.28 -23.42
N ALA A 291 12.35 8.26 -23.96
CA ALA A 291 11.85 7.11 -23.21
C ALA A 291 13.01 6.28 -22.64
N ALA A 292 13.98 5.89 -23.46
CA ALA A 292 15.16 5.14 -23.04
C ALA A 292 15.97 5.89 -21.97
N LYS A 293 16.16 7.21 -22.13
CA LYS A 293 16.83 8.05 -21.13
C LYS A 293 16.07 8.09 -19.80
N ALA A 294 14.74 8.11 -19.83
CA ALA A 294 13.94 8.07 -18.61
C ALA A 294 14.00 6.70 -17.92
N LEU A 295 14.01 5.59 -18.69
CA LEU A 295 14.20 4.24 -18.15
C LEU A 295 15.59 4.08 -17.53
N ALA A 296 16.65 4.52 -18.23
CA ALA A 296 18.02 4.48 -17.71
C ALA A 296 18.15 5.30 -16.41
N LYS A 297 17.51 6.47 -16.34
CA LYS A 297 17.46 7.27 -15.12
C LYS A 297 16.74 6.53 -13.98
N LEU A 298 15.63 5.86 -14.26
CA LEU A 298 14.92 5.05 -13.27
C LEU A 298 15.80 3.89 -12.76
N GLN A 299 16.47 3.17 -13.66
CA GLN A 299 17.40 2.10 -13.29
C GLN A 299 18.52 2.61 -12.38
N GLN A 300 19.18 3.71 -12.77
CA GLN A 300 20.22 4.35 -11.96
C GLN A 300 19.71 4.77 -10.58
N GLN A 301 18.50 5.33 -10.51
CA GLN A 301 17.86 5.68 -9.23
C GLN A 301 17.59 4.44 -8.37
N GLY A 302 17.12 3.35 -8.98
CA GLY A 302 16.91 2.07 -8.31
C GLY A 302 18.21 1.48 -7.76
N GLU A 303 19.30 1.51 -8.53
CA GLU A 303 20.62 1.03 -8.07
C GLU A 303 21.17 1.88 -6.92
N ALA A 304 21.06 3.21 -7.01
CA ALA A 304 21.46 4.11 -5.93
C ALA A 304 20.64 3.85 -4.65
N LEU A 305 19.34 3.58 -4.79
CA LEU A 305 18.46 3.19 -3.68
C LEU A 305 18.89 1.85 -3.06
N LEU A 306 19.23 0.86 -3.89
CA LEU A 306 19.77 -0.41 -3.39
C LEU A 306 21.07 -0.19 -2.62
N GLY A 307 21.99 0.64 -3.11
CA GLY A 307 23.21 0.99 -2.38
C GLY A 307 22.90 1.57 -0.99
N ARG A 308 21.95 2.51 -0.91
CA ARG A 308 21.49 3.09 0.36
C ARG A 308 20.83 2.06 1.28
N LEU A 309 20.01 1.15 0.74
CA LEU A 309 19.36 0.08 1.49
C LEU A 309 20.37 -0.93 2.05
N HIS A 310 21.49 -1.19 1.36
CA HIS A 310 22.53 -2.09 1.88
C HIS A 310 23.27 -1.52 3.08
N SER A 311 23.40 -0.19 3.18
CA SER A 311 24.06 0.47 4.31
C SER A 311 23.17 0.57 5.56
N TYR A 312 21.86 0.30 5.45
CA TYR A 312 20.88 0.50 6.52
C TYR A 312 20.87 -0.57 7.63
N PRO A 313 21.00 -1.89 7.37
CA PRO A 313 20.82 -2.92 8.39
C PRO A 313 22.00 -3.04 9.38
N GLY A 314 23.16 -2.44 9.07
CA GLY A 314 24.38 -2.63 9.84
C GLY A 314 24.55 -1.70 11.05
N GLN A 315 23.65 -0.73 11.27
CA GLN A 315 23.89 0.29 12.30
C GLN A 315 23.57 -0.04 13.75
N PRO A 316 22.79 -1.07 14.17
CA PRO A 316 22.50 -1.21 15.60
C PRO A 316 23.78 -1.49 16.41
N GLN A 317 24.73 -2.26 15.87
CA GLN A 317 25.98 -2.58 16.56
C GLN A 317 26.97 -1.41 16.57
N GLN A 318 27.10 -0.68 15.46
CA GLN A 318 27.95 0.50 15.41
C GLN A 318 27.39 1.62 16.30
N GLN A 319 26.07 1.78 16.32
CA GLN A 319 25.39 2.73 17.19
C GLN A 319 25.54 2.35 18.67
N GLN A 320 25.41 1.06 19.02
CA GLN A 320 25.64 0.59 20.38
C GLN A 320 27.09 0.79 20.83
N GLN A 321 28.08 0.51 19.95
CA GLN A 321 29.49 0.73 20.26
C GLN A 321 29.81 2.21 20.44
N GLN A 322 29.23 3.08 19.59
CA GLN A 322 29.38 4.54 19.73
C GLN A 322 28.73 5.06 21.01
N GLN A 323 27.58 4.51 21.40
CA GLN A 323 26.91 4.84 22.67
C GLN A 323 27.75 4.41 23.88
N GLN A 324 28.37 3.22 23.82
CA GLN A 324 29.23 2.71 24.89
C GLN A 324 30.50 3.55 25.06
N GLN A 325 31.13 3.92 23.96
CA GLN A 325 32.34 4.75 23.96
C GLN A 325 32.05 6.16 24.52
N GLN A 326 30.85 6.69 24.25
CA GLN A 326 30.41 7.96 24.83
C GLN A 326 30.00 7.87 26.29
N GLN A 327 29.38 6.77 26.73
CA GLN A 327 29.13 6.56 28.17
C GLN A 327 30.43 6.57 28.97
N GLN A 328 31.50 5.98 28.42
CA GLN A 328 32.84 6.08 29.01
C GLN A 328 33.37 7.52 29.03
N GLN A 329 33.22 8.28 27.95
CA GLN A 329 33.61 9.70 27.93
C GLN A 329 32.82 10.54 28.94
N GLN A 330 31.51 10.31 29.08
CA GLN A 330 30.70 11.00 30.07
C GLN A 330 31.10 10.66 31.51
N GLN A 331 31.42 9.38 31.80
CA GLN A 331 31.93 9.00 33.11
C GLN A 331 33.28 9.66 33.41
N GLN A 332 34.16 9.77 32.42
CA GLN A 332 35.44 10.50 32.58
C GLN A 332 35.24 12.00 32.82
N GLN A 333 34.28 12.65 32.13
CA GLN A 333 33.97 14.06 32.36
C GLN A 333 33.33 14.31 33.74
N GLN A 334 32.43 13.42 34.20
CA GLN A 334 31.83 13.53 35.53
C GLN A 334 32.88 13.47 36.65
N GLN A 335 33.92 12.65 36.50
CA GLN A 335 35.01 12.58 37.50
C GLN A 335 35.89 13.83 37.55
N GLN A 336 35.87 14.69 36.52
CA GLN A 336 36.70 15.91 36.49
C GLN A 336 35.94 17.18 36.92
N GLN A 337 34.64 17.12 37.21
CA GLN A 337 33.78 18.31 37.23
C GLN A 337 32.83 18.42 38.43
N GLU A 338 33.34 18.15 39.64
CA GLU A 338 32.61 18.42 40.89
C GLU A 338 32.29 19.93 41.12
N GLU A 339 32.82 20.86 40.31
CA GLU A 339 32.69 22.32 40.56
C GLU A 339 31.61 23.07 39.75
N GLN A 340 30.90 22.48 38.76
CA GLN A 340 29.88 23.24 38.01
C GLN A 340 28.69 22.44 37.42
N PRO A 341 27.64 22.12 38.21
CA PRO A 341 26.58 21.17 37.81
C PRO A 341 25.61 21.66 36.73
N GLN A 342 25.36 22.97 36.62
CA GLN A 342 24.19 23.49 35.90
C GLN A 342 24.43 23.67 34.39
N GLN A 343 25.66 24.00 33.98
CA GLN A 343 26.02 24.14 32.56
C GLN A 343 26.16 22.77 31.87
N ILE A 344 26.73 21.80 32.57
CA ILE A 344 26.92 20.41 32.11
C ILE A 344 25.59 19.72 31.82
N ASN A 345 24.57 19.91 32.66
CA ASN A 345 23.26 19.30 32.42
C ASN A 345 22.64 19.84 31.11
N ARG A 346 22.84 21.13 30.81
CA ARG A 346 22.41 21.74 29.54
C ARG A 346 23.18 21.19 28.33
N GLU A 347 24.51 21.08 28.43
CA GLU A 347 25.33 20.52 27.35
C GLU A 347 25.07 19.03 27.12
N GLN A 348 24.92 18.23 28.18
CA GLN A 348 24.54 16.82 28.07
C GLN A 348 23.16 16.68 27.45
N GLN A 349 22.18 17.48 27.86
CA GLN A 349 20.84 17.42 27.28
C GLN A 349 20.85 17.85 25.80
N GLN A 350 21.67 18.83 25.41
CA GLN A 350 21.83 19.20 24.00
C GLN A 350 22.56 18.12 23.19
N GLN A 351 23.63 17.51 23.71
CA GLN A 351 24.31 16.40 23.04
C GLN A 351 23.37 15.20 22.87
N HIS A 352 22.59 14.85 23.90
CA HIS A 352 21.62 13.75 23.81
C HIS A 352 20.55 14.05 22.74
N ARG A 353 20.11 15.31 22.64
CA ARG A 353 19.13 15.74 21.62
C ARG A 353 19.71 15.70 20.20
N GLN A 354 20.98 16.07 20.01
CA GLN A 354 21.64 15.98 18.71
C GLN A 354 21.85 14.51 18.28
N GLN A 355 22.05 13.60 19.23
CA GLN A 355 22.28 12.19 18.92
C GLN A 355 21.02 11.41 18.56
N GLN A 356 19.87 11.72 19.15
CA GLN A 356 18.60 11.13 18.70
C GLN A 356 18.22 11.55 17.28
N TRP A 357 18.78 12.64 16.76
CA TRP A 357 18.34 13.25 15.50
C TRP A 357 18.89 12.57 14.24
N VAL A 358 20.09 11.97 14.30
CA VAL A 358 20.82 11.51 13.10
C VAL A 358 20.18 10.27 12.42
N PRO A 359 19.75 9.21 13.13
CA PRO A 359 19.22 8.00 12.47
C PRO A 359 17.84 8.20 11.84
N GLY A 360 17.03 9.11 12.41
CA GLY A 360 15.70 9.42 11.90
C GLY A 360 15.74 10.03 10.50
N GLN A 361 16.62 11.01 10.29
CA GLN A 361 16.70 11.73 9.02
C GLN A 361 17.14 10.86 7.84
N GLN A 362 18.13 9.98 8.02
CA GLN A 362 18.60 9.14 6.91
C GLN A 362 17.49 8.22 6.40
N ALA A 363 16.71 7.67 7.32
CA ALA A 363 15.61 6.79 6.96
C ALA A 363 14.43 7.56 6.34
N GLU A 364 14.12 8.77 6.83
CA GLU A 364 13.12 9.64 6.19
C GLU A 364 13.54 10.01 4.76
N GLN A 365 14.82 10.34 4.54
CA GLN A 365 15.36 10.57 3.21
C GLN A 365 15.26 9.33 2.31
N LEU A 366 15.51 8.14 2.86
CA LEU A 366 15.39 6.89 2.13
C LEU A 366 13.94 6.61 1.73
N VAL A 367 13.00 6.76 2.66
CA VAL A 367 11.56 6.64 2.39
C VAL A 367 11.14 7.61 1.31
N GLN A 368 11.55 8.87 1.42
CA GLN A 368 11.21 9.89 0.42
C GLN A 368 11.76 9.52 -0.95
N ALA A 369 12.99 9.00 -1.02
CA ALA A 369 13.60 8.55 -2.26
C ALA A 369 12.87 7.32 -2.86
N LEU A 370 12.41 6.38 -2.02
CA LEU A 370 11.61 5.22 -2.45
C LEU A 370 10.24 5.65 -2.99
N GLN A 371 9.56 6.56 -2.30
CA GLN A 371 8.29 7.15 -2.78
C GLN A 371 8.50 7.87 -4.10
N GLN A 372 9.54 8.70 -4.22
CA GLN A 372 9.86 9.40 -5.46
C GLN A 372 10.16 8.43 -6.62
N PHE A 373 10.84 7.33 -6.34
CA PHE A 373 11.13 6.31 -7.35
C PHE A 373 9.85 5.59 -7.81
N GLY A 374 9.00 5.14 -6.87
CA GLY A 374 7.70 4.55 -7.19
C GLY A 374 6.78 5.51 -7.97
N HIS A 375 6.76 6.79 -7.58
CA HIS A 375 6.04 7.84 -8.31
C HIS A 375 6.58 8.04 -9.73
N ALA A 376 7.91 8.05 -9.89
CA ALA A 376 8.54 8.23 -11.18
C ALA A 376 8.21 7.08 -12.14
N ILE A 377 8.16 5.83 -11.66
CA ILE A 377 7.68 4.67 -12.42
C ILE A 377 6.23 4.90 -12.88
N CYS A 378 5.33 5.25 -11.96
CA CYS A 378 3.91 5.46 -12.25
C CYS A 378 3.67 6.55 -13.30
N LEU A 379 4.53 7.56 -13.34
CA LEU A 379 4.42 8.66 -14.31
C LEU A 379 4.99 8.34 -15.68
N GLN A 380 5.99 7.46 -15.78
CA GLN A 380 6.49 7.03 -17.09
C GLN A 380 5.52 6.08 -17.79
N LEU A 381 4.63 5.40 -17.05
CA LEU A 381 3.72 4.38 -17.56
C LEU A 381 2.26 4.89 -17.55
N PRO A 382 1.83 5.67 -18.55
CA PRO A 382 0.44 6.13 -18.62
C PRO A 382 -0.47 4.96 -18.96
N VAL A 383 -0.98 4.26 -17.94
CA VAL A 383 -1.92 3.16 -18.12
C VAL A 383 -3.34 3.72 -18.25
N PRO A 384 -4.10 3.36 -19.30
CA PRO A 384 -5.43 3.92 -19.59
C PRO A 384 -6.48 3.74 -18.50
N CYS A 385 -6.21 2.86 -17.53
CA CYS A 385 -7.18 2.49 -16.52
C CYS A 385 -6.87 3.05 -15.14
N TRP A 386 -5.93 4.00 -15.02
CA TRP A 386 -5.47 4.47 -13.71
C TRP A 386 -5.34 5.99 -13.61
N CYS A 387 -5.53 6.51 -12.39
CA CYS A 387 -5.20 7.88 -12.07
C CYS A 387 -3.66 8.05 -12.05
N CYS A 388 -3.14 8.99 -12.84
CA CYS A 388 -1.71 9.28 -12.92
C CYS A 388 -1.17 10.05 -11.71
N ASN A 389 -2.02 10.53 -10.79
CA ASN A 389 -1.55 11.08 -9.52
C ASN A 389 -1.06 9.93 -8.63
N PRO A 390 0.24 9.83 -8.33
CA PRO A 390 0.76 8.70 -7.57
C PRO A 390 0.34 8.74 -6.09
N ALA A 391 0.00 9.94 -5.58
CA ALA A 391 -0.58 10.10 -4.25
C ALA A 391 -2.09 9.78 -4.21
N CYS A 392 -2.73 9.56 -5.37
CA CYS A 392 -4.13 9.18 -5.40
C CYS A 392 -4.27 7.71 -5.04
N SER A 393 -4.86 7.46 -3.87
CA SER A 393 -5.34 6.15 -3.43
C SER A 393 -6.76 5.84 -3.93
N ASN A 394 -7.46 6.81 -4.55
CA ASN A 394 -8.80 6.57 -5.07
C ASN A 394 -8.77 5.71 -6.35
N VAL A 395 -9.12 4.44 -6.20
CA VAL A 395 -9.48 3.50 -7.29
C VAL A 395 -10.96 3.12 -7.25
N GLN A 396 -11.76 3.82 -6.44
CA GLN A 396 -13.14 3.46 -6.09
C GLN A 396 -14.15 3.67 -7.23
N GLU A 397 -13.74 4.24 -8.36
CA GLU A 397 -14.60 4.70 -9.47
C GLU A 397 -14.23 4.10 -10.84
N TRP A 398 -13.54 2.95 -10.87
CA TRP A 398 -12.94 2.47 -12.12
C TRP A 398 -13.47 1.08 -12.47
N SER A 399 -14.79 0.94 -12.51
CA SER A 399 -15.34 0.07 -13.56
C SER A 399 -14.94 0.68 -14.90
N GLU A 400 -14.54 -0.14 -15.87
CA GLU A 400 -14.22 0.32 -17.23
C GLU A 400 -15.33 1.23 -17.79
N LEU A 401 -16.57 1.06 -17.32
CA LEU A 401 -17.74 1.88 -17.64
C LEU A 401 -17.57 3.36 -17.26
N GLU A 402 -17.09 3.72 -16.08
CA GLU A 402 -16.98 5.14 -15.68
C GLU A 402 -15.82 5.86 -16.38
N LEU A 403 -14.73 5.12 -16.61
CA LEU A 403 -13.60 5.57 -17.40
C LEU A 403 -13.93 5.88 -18.86
N VAL A 404 -14.79 5.04 -19.44
CA VAL A 404 -15.26 5.16 -20.81
C VAL A 404 -16.42 6.15 -20.90
N SER A 405 -17.18 6.37 -19.80
CA SER A 405 -18.24 7.39 -19.69
C SER A 405 -17.74 8.86 -19.63
N HIS A 406 -16.46 9.12 -19.93
CA HIS A 406 -15.87 10.46 -20.04
C HIS A 406 -15.81 11.34 -18.77
N LYS A 407 -16.17 10.83 -17.58
CA LYS A 407 -16.08 11.62 -16.33
C LYS A 407 -14.64 11.81 -15.82
N ALA A 408 -13.73 10.87 -16.09
CA ALA A 408 -12.33 11.02 -15.75
C ALA A 408 -11.68 12.15 -16.56
N SER A 409 -11.01 13.09 -15.89
CA SER A 409 -10.32 14.18 -16.59
C SER A 409 -9.09 13.62 -17.32
N ARG A 410 -9.18 13.51 -18.64
CA ARG A 410 -8.00 13.26 -19.50
C ARG A 410 -7.16 14.52 -19.56
N CYS A 411 -5.85 14.37 -19.48
CA CYS A 411 -4.94 15.50 -19.65
C CYS A 411 -5.08 16.04 -21.09
N SER A 412 -5.50 17.29 -21.26
CA SER A 412 -5.70 17.90 -22.59
C SER A 412 -4.40 17.99 -23.40
N GLY A 413 -3.24 18.06 -22.75
CA GLY A 413 -1.94 18.15 -23.42
C GLY A 413 -1.51 16.82 -24.05
N CYS A 414 -1.37 15.75 -23.25
CA CYS A 414 -0.89 14.47 -23.77
C CYS A 414 -2.01 13.53 -24.24
N ALA A 415 -3.25 13.72 -23.77
CA ALA A 415 -4.43 12.86 -23.90
C ALA A 415 -4.29 11.39 -23.46
N THR A 416 -3.10 10.98 -23.01
CA THR A 416 -2.83 9.62 -22.51
C THR A 416 -3.08 9.52 -21.01
N ALA A 417 -2.62 10.51 -20.24
CA ALA A 417 -2.79 10.51 -18.80
C ALA A 417 -4.25 10.74 -18.41
N ARG A 418 -4.72 9.98 -17.43
CA ARG A 418 -6.05 10.08 -16.86
C ARG A 418 -5.96 10.41 -15.37
N PHE A 419 -6.92 11.17 -14.87
CA PHE A 419 -7.04 11.49 -13.45
C PHE A 419 -8.48 11.27 -13.00
N CYS A 420 -8.65 10.75 -11.78
CA CYS A 420 -10.00 10.56 -11.20
C CYS A 420 -10.69 11.90 -10.90
N SER A 421 -9.92 12.98 -10.74
CA SER A 421 -10.48 14.31 -10.50
C SER A 421 -9.56 15.41 -11.00
N LYS A 422 -10.14 16.60 -11.22
CA LYS A 422 -9.36 17.83 -11.47
C LYS A 422 -8.42 18.19 -10.32
N SER A 423 -8.73 17.77 -9.09
CA SER A 423 -7.83 17.96 -7.94
C SER A 423 -6.56 17.13 -8.11
N CYS A 424 -6.71 15.83 -8.40
CA CYS A 424 -5.59 14.94 -8.68
C CYS A 424 -4.76 15.41 -9.89
N GLN A 425 -5.41 15.89 -10.95
CA GLN A 425 -4.71 16.47 -12.08
C GLN A 425 -3.87 17.68 -11.67
N ARG A 426 -4.43 18.64 -10.91
CA ARG A 426 -3.71 19.85 -10.47
C ARG A 426 -2.54 19.53 -9.54
N GLN A 427 -2.73 18.61 -8.60
CA GLN A 427 -1.68 18.17 -7.69
C GLN A 427 -0.54 17.50 -8.45
N CYS A 428 -0.88 16.58 -9.37
CA CYS A 428 0.10 15.89 -10.18
C CYS A 428 0.82 16.82 -11.18
N TRP A 429 0.12 17.84 -11.69
CA TRP A 429 0.65 18.83 -12.64
C TRP A 429 1.80 19.63 -12.04
N LYS A 430 1.61 20.20 -10.83
CA LYS A 430 2.60 21.03 -10.15
C LYS A 430 3.89 20.27 -9.80
N GLY A 431 3.76 18.97 -9.51
CA GLY A 431 4.89 18.15 -9.11
C GLY A 431 5.68 17.60 -10.28
N GLN A 432 5.07 16.75 -11.08
CA GLN A 432 5.83 15.80 -11.91
C GLN A 432 5.21 15.51 -13.29
N HIS A 433 3.93 15.82 -13.52
CA HIS A 433 3.29 15.49 -14.81
C HIS A 433 3.66 16.43 -15.95
N ALA A 434 3.85 17.74 -15.70
CA ALA A 434 4.15 18.71 -16.76
C ALA A 434 5.29 18.31 -17.72
N PRO A 435 6.50 17.88 -17.25
CA PRO A 435 7.57 17.47 -18.15
C PRO A 435 7.25 16.18 -18.93
N VAL A 436 6.50 15.25 -18.33
CA VAL A 436 6.05 14.02 -18.99
C VAL A 436 5.01 14.34 -20.06
N CYS A 437 4.04 15.20 -19.74
CA CYS A 437 3.01 15.65 -20.64
C CYS A 437 3.60 16.26 -21.91
N LYS A 438 4.58 17.16 -21.76
CA LYS A 438 5.28 17.79 -22.90
C LYS A 438 5.94 16.75 -23.81
N ARG A 439 6.62 15.76 -23.22
CA ARG A 439 7.32 14.69 -23.95
C ARG A 439 6.36 13.81 -24.74
N ILE A 440 5.29 13.36 -24.09
CA ILE A 440 4.27 12.52 -24.73
C ILE A 440 3.55 13.30 -25.84
N ALA A 441 3.21 14.56 -25.60
CA ALA A 441 2.57 15.41 -26.61
C ALA A 441 3.46 15.62 -27.84
N ALA A 442 4.74 15.93 -27.66
CA ALA A 442 5.70 16.10 -28.76
C ALA A 442 5.83 14.82 -29.61
N ALA A 443 5.88 13.66 -28.98
CA ALA A 443 5.96 12.38 -29.69
C ALA A 443 4.71 12.03 -30.50
N ARG A 444 3.54 12.55 -30.10
CA ARG A 444 2.30 12.37 -30.87
C ARG A 444 2.30 13.22 -32.14
N GLN A 445 2.81 14.45 -32.05
CA GLN A 445 2.93 15.36 -33.20
C GLN A 445 3.91 14.85 -34.26
N GLN A 446 4.85 13.95 -33.91
CA GLN A 446 5.77 13.33 -34.86
C GLN A 446 5.17 12.14 -35.62
N LYS A 447 3.99 11.64 -35.21
CA LYS A 447 3.31 10.50 -35.84
C LYS A 447 2.17 10.91 -36.78
N GLU A 448 1.78 12.18 -36.73
CA GLU A 448 0.83 12.82 -37.66
C GLU A 448 1.61 13.43 -38.82
#